data_AF-A0A522S2W4-F1
#
_entry.id   AF-A0A522S2W4-F1
#
_cell.length_a   1.000
_cell.length_b   1.000
_cell.length_c   1.000
_cell.angle_alpha   90.00
_cell.angle_beta   90.00
_cell.angle_gamma   90.00
#
_symmetry.space_group_name_H-M   'P 1'
#
loop_
_entity.id
_entity.type
_entity.pdbx_description
1 polymer ?
#
loop_
_entity_poly.entity_id
_entity_poly.type
_entity_poly.pdbx_seq_one_letter_code
_entity_poly.pdbx_strand_id
1 'polypeptide(L)'
;MHFDRACHPDAPHEKLHTPNWFVSSLMLDRALDAILRRVKKLDRSHDIPYLAGYSLDGKTIYIDRHLPTSFKYRGRTIDVDRFLIMHEEVEKTLIDQLDLHYLHAHQIATRAEEAAVRAERISWHAYDRFMQKYVKSVGDEHLKKVPKDLDLKPYRDYHDWDLMKRMEKAIDDGKLPKASKTLRKEIATYNSAFREQRRDVKREAKRATAKKAARKQR
;
A
#
# COMPACT_ATOMS: atom_id res chain seq x y z
N MET A 1 -42.13 17.39 -9.79
CA MET A 1 -40.68 17.50 -9.52
C MET A 1 -40.14 16.09 -9.33
N HIS A 2 -39.29 15.61 -10.24
CA HIS A 2 -38.81 14.22 -10.28
C HIS A 2 -37.62 14.03 -9.32
N PHE A 3 -37.88 13.51 -8.12
CA PHE A 3 -36.83 13.17 -7.14
C PHE A 3 -36.18 11.78 -7.39
N ASP A 4 -36.73 10.95 -8.28
CA ASP A 4 -36.29 9.55 -8.47
C ASP A 4 -35.02 9.34 -9.30
N ARG A 5 -34.42 10.40 -9.86
CA ARG A 5 -33.23 10.30 -10.72
C ARG A 5 -31.90 10.66 -10.04
N ALA A 6 -31.92 11.16 -8.80
CA ALA A 6 -30.70 11.49 -8.08
C ALA A 6 -30.27 10.33 -7.17
N CYS A 7 -29.03 9.85 -7.28
CA CYS A 7 -28.51 8.81 -6.40
C CYS A 7 -28.38 9.27 -4.93
N HIS A 8 -28.06 10.54 -4.70
CA HIS A 8 -27.97 11.14 -3.37
C HIS A 8 -28.40 12.61 -3.41
N PRO A 9 -29.05 13.13 -2.35
CA PRO A 9 -29.49 14.53 -2.28
C PRO A 9 -28.32 15.52 -2.29
N ASP A 10 -27.18 15.15 -1.72
CA ASP A 10 -26.03 16.05 -1.52
C ASP A 10 -24.97 15.99 -2.64
N ALA A 11 -25.12 15.08 -3.60
CA ALA A 11 -24.20 14.92 -4.73
C ALA A 11 -25.00 14.57 -6.01
N PRO A 12 -25.62 15.57 -6.66
CA PRO A 12 -26.57 15.34 -7.74
C PRO A 12 -25.86 14.75 -8.95
N HIS A 13 -26.04 13.45 -9.14
CA HIS A 13 -25.70 12.77 -10.37
C HIS A 13 -26.84 11.85 -10.78
N GLU A 14 -27.06 11.74 -12.09
CA GLU A 14 -28.11 10.90 -12.65
C GLU A 14 -27.86 9.44 -12.29
N LYS A 15 -28.88 8.81 -11.72
CA LYS A 15 -28.88 7.42 -11.30
C LYS A 15 -28.75 6.51 -12.52
N LEU A 16 -27.69 5.70 -12.53
CA LEU A 16 -27.50 4.70 -13.57
C LEU A 16 -28.60 3.65 -13.48
N HIS A 17 -29.09 3.19 -14.65
CA HIS A 17 -30.06 2.09 -14.77
C HIS A 17 -29.40 0.72 -14.49
N THR A 18 -28.69 0.61 -13.38
CA THR A 18 -28.05 -0.63 -12.89
C THR A 18 -28.54 -0.94 -11.49
N PRO A 19 -28.50 -2.22 -11.05
CA PRO A 19 -28.84 -2.55 -9.67
C PRO A 19 -28.02 -1.75 -8.67
N ASN A 20 -28.59 -1.40 -7.51
CA ASN A 20 -27.92 -0.54 -6.51
C ASN A 20 -26.59 -1.15 -5.98
N TRP A 21 -26.39 -2.46 -6.11
CA TRP A 21 -25.17 -3.18 -5.71
C TRP A 21 -24.12 -3.29 -6.83
N PHE A 22 -24.44 -2.82 -8.05
CA PHE A 22 -23.53 -2.86 -9.18
C PHE A 22 -22.63 -1.63 -9.20
N VAL A 23 -21.32 -1.84 -9.07
CA VAL A 23 -20.32 -0.78 -9.21
C VAL A 23 -19.96 -0.65 -10.69
N SER A 24 -20.44 0.41 -11.33
CA SER A 24 -20.08 0.70 -12.73
C SER A 24 -18.72 1.40 -12.83
N SER A 25 -18.07 1.31 -13.99
CA SER A 25 -16.84 2.06 -14.30
C SER A 25 -17.02 3.56 -14.09
N LEU A 26 -18.17 4.12 -14.50
CA LEU A 26 -18.46 5.55 -14.31
C LEU A 26 -18.53 5.95 -12.84
N MET A 27 -19.06 5.08 -11.98
CA MET A 27 -19.09 5.34 -10.54
C MET A 27 -17.69 5.34 -9.93
N LEU A 28 -16.83 4.43 -10.36
CA LEU A 28 -15.42 4.39 -9.93
C LEU A 28 -14.64 5.60 -10.42
N ASP A 29 -14.82 6.00 -11.68
CA ASP A 29 -14.17 7.20 -12.23
C ASP A 29 -14.58 8.45 -11.44
N ARG A 30 -15.87 8.60 -11.11
CA ARG A 30 -16.36 9.71 -10.26
C ARG A 30 -15.82 9.67 -8.84
N ALA A 31 -15.73 8.48 -8.24
CA ALA A 31 -15.16 8.31 -6.91
C ALA A 31 -13.66 8.65 -6.91
N LEU A 32 -12.93 8.22 -7.93
CA LEU A 32 -11.53 8.55 -8.15
C LEU A 32 -11.33 10.05 -8.31
N ASP A 33 -12.15 10.72 -9.13
CA ASP A 33 -12.11 12.18 -9.28
C ASP A 33 -12.36 12.91 -7.95
N ALA A 34 -13.30 12.41 -7.14
CA ALA A 34 -13.58 12.98 -5.82
C ALA A 34 -12.40 12.81 -4.85
N ILE A 35 -11.75 11.63 -4.86
CA ILE A 35 -10.54 11.36 -4.07
C ILE A 35 -9.40 12.26 -4.52
N LEU A 36 -9.15 12.36 -5.83
CA LEU A 36 -8.10 13.23 -6.38
C LEU A 36 -8.28 14.70 -5.96
N ARG A 37 -9.52 15.18 -5.84
CA ARG A 37 -9.82 16.54 -5.34
C ARG A 37 -9.62 16.69 -3.82
N ARG A 38 -9.77 15.61 -3.06
CA ARG A 38 -9.55 15.59 -1.60
C ARG A 38 -8.07 15.62 -1.25
N VAL A 39 -7.24 14.94 -2.04
CA VAL A 39 -5.79 14.87 -1.84
C VAL A 39 -5.19 16.27 -1.94
N LYS A 40 -4.67 16.76 -0.82
CA LYS A 40 -4.15 18.14 -0.72
C LYS A 40 -2.77 18.29 -1.34
N LYS A 41 -1.95 17.25 -1.24
CA LYS A 41 -0.56 17.27 -1.69
C LYS A 41 -0.13 15.91 -2.22
N LEU A 42 0.44 15.92 -3.41
CA LEU A 42 1.11 14.78 -4.04
C LEU A 42 2.60 15.10 -4.13
N ASP A 43 3.46 14.21 -3.62
CA ASP A 43 4.91 14.38 -3.65
C ASP A 43 5.58 13.18 -4.32
N ARG A 44 6.30 13.45 -5.41
CA ARG A 44 7.07 12.47 -6.21
C ARG A 44 8.59 12.64 -6.11
N SER A 45 9.06 13.38 -5.12
CA SER A 45 10.48 13.78 -5.03
C SER A 45 11.30 12.91 -4.08
N HIS A 46 10.68 11.90 -3.49
CA HIS A 46 11.22 11.06 -2.43
C HIS A 46 11.29 9.59 -2.85
N ASP A 47 12.17 8.84 -2.21
CA ASP A 47 12.22 7.38 -2.28
C ASP A 47 11.19 6.82 -1.32
N ILE A 48 10.37 5.89 -1.80
CA ILE A 48 9.31 5.29 -0.99
C ILE A 48 9.36 3.78 -1.17
N PRO A 49 9.51 3.04 -0.07
CA PRO A 49 9.44 1.59 -0.15
C PRO A 49 8.08 1.16 -0.71
N TYR A 50 8.08 0.15 -1.58
CA TYR A 50 6.89 -0.37 -2.26
C TYR A 50 6.10 0.63 -3.10
N LEU A 51 6.76 1.65 -3.66
CA LEU A 51 6.26 2.59 -4.68
C LEU A 51 5.35 3.73 -4.22
N ALA A 52 4.57 3.56 -3.15
CA ALA A 52 3.68 4.59 -2.65
C ALA A 52 3.46 4.48 -1.15
N GLY A 53 2.97 5.56 -0.55
CA GLY A 53 2.59 5.64 0.85
C GLY A 53 1.97 6.98 1.20
N TYR A 54 1.48 7.13 2.42
CA TYR A 54 0.89 8.37 2.93
C TYR A 54 1.65 8.95 4.12
N SER A 55 1.46 10.25 4.36
CA SER A 55 1.87 10.91 5.60
C SER A 55 1.07 10.41 6.80
N LEU A 56 1.63 10.55 8.01
CA LEU A 56 0.97 10.19 9.27
C LEU A 56 -0.44 10.81 9.42
N ASP A 57 -0.63 12.04 8.91
CA ASP A 57 -1.92 12.75 8.94
C ASP A 57 -2.82 12.47 7.73
N GLY A 58 -2.38 11.61 6.79
CA GLY A 58 -3.11 11.23 5.58
C GLY A 58 -3.32 12.36 4.57
N LYS A 59 -2.68 13.53 4.73
CA LYS A 59 -2.91 14.68 3.84
C LYS A 59 -1.97 14.73 2.64
N THR A 60 -0.82 14.06 2.75
CA THR A 60 0.18 13.99 1.68
C THR A 60 0.29 12.55 1.22
N ILE A 61 0.06 12.34 -0.07
CA ILE A 61 0.37 11.07 -0.73
C ILE A 61 1.75 11.20 -1.35
N TYR A 62 2.58 10.21 -1.07
CA TYR A 62 3.92 10.09 -1.59
C TYR A 62 3.92 8.99 -2.67
N ILE A 63 4.47 9.29 -3.85
CA ILE A 63 4.78 8.27 -4.88
C ILE A 63 6.28 8.28 -5.16
N ASP A 64 6.86 7.10 -5.34
CA ASP A 64 8.29 6.94 -5.52
C ASP A 64 8.78 7.68 -6.77
N ARG A 65 9.87 8.43 -6.62
CA ARG A 65 10.44 9.26 -7.69
C ARG A 65 10.94 8.48 -8.91
N HIS A 66 11.27 7.20 -8.73
CA HIS A 66 11.77 6.34 -9.81
C HIS A 66 10.63 5.66 -10.57
N LEU A 67 9.40 5.71 -10.05
CA LEU A 67 8.23 5.25 -10.76
C LEU A 67 7.90 6.24 -11.90
N PRO A 68 7.65 5.78 -13.14
CA PRO A 68 7.10 6.63 -14.19
C PRO A 68 5.68 7.09 -13.84
N THR A 69 5.33 8.32 -14.20
CA THR A 69 3.97 8.86 -14.04
C THR A 69 2.94 8.18 -14.94
N SER A 70 3.39 7.57 -16.03
CA SER A 70 2.50 6.91 -16.97
C SER A 70 3.13 5.69 -17.63
N PHE A 71 2.28 4.80 -18.13
CA PHE A 71 2.69 3.68 -18.95
C PHE A 71 1.85 3.58 -20.22
N LYS A 72 2.44 3.00 -21.27
CA LYS A 72 1.75 2.77 -22.54
C LYS A 72 1.06 1.42 -22.54
N TYR A 73 -0.25 1.41 -22.79
CA TYR A 73 -1.04 0.20 -22.93
C TYR A 73 -1.98 0.30 -24.13
N ARG A 74 -1.86 -0.63 -25.08
CA ARG A 74 -2.69 -0.68 -26.31
C ARG A 74 -2.76 0.67 -27.06
N GLY A 75 -1.62 1.36 -27.17
CA GLY A 75 -1.52 2.66 -27.86
C GLY A 75 -2.02 3.86 -27.04
N ARG A 76 -2.53 3.66 -25.82
CA ARG A 76 -2.93 4.73 -24.90
C ARG A 76 -1.85 4.98 -23.85
N THR A 77 -1.65 6.24 -23.49
CA THR A 77 -0.85 6.61 -22.32
C THR A 77 -1.80 6.67 -21.12
N ILE A 78 -1.51 5.86 -20.11
CA ILE A 78 -2.31 5.74 -18.90
C ILE A 78 -1.50 6.31 -17.74
N ASP A 79 -2.08 7.25 -17.01
CA ASP A 79 -1.54 7.78 -15.76
C ASP A 79 -1.66 6.73 -14.64
N VAL A 80 -0.55 6.47 -13.95
CA VAL A 80 -0.43 5.48 -12.88
C VAL A 80 -0.83 6.07 -11.54
N ASP A 81 -0.63 7.38 -11.38
CA ASP A 81 -0.66 8.06 -10.08
C ASP A 81 -2.04 7.97 -9.44
N ARG A 82 -3.08 8.07 -10.27
CA ARG A 82 -4.48 7.97 -9.83
C ARG A 82 -4.82 6.63 -9.18
N PHE A 83 -4.23 5.53 -9.64
CA PHE A 83 -4.50 4.20 -9.06
C PHE A 83 -3.83 4.07 -7.69
N LEU A 84 -2.58 4.53 -7.58
CA LEU A 84 -1.87 4.59 -6.30
C LEU A 84 -2.59 5.51 -5.31
N ILE A 85 -3.03 6.68 -5.76
CA ILE A 85 -3.79 7.62 -4.92
C ILE A 85 -5.08 6.98 -4.38
N MET A 86 -5.81 6.24 -5.22
CA MET A 86 -6.99 5.48 -4.77
C MET A 86 -6.61 4.46 -3.69
N HIS A 87 -5.53 3.69 -3.90
CA HIS A 87 -5.06 2.69 -2.94
C HIS A 87 -4.74 3.35 -1.59
N GLU A 88 -3.87 4.36 -1.59
CA GLU A 88 -3.41 5.02 -0.36
C GLU A 88 -4.58 5.68 0.39
N GLU A 89 -5.48 6.36 -0.31
CA GLU A 89 -6.58 7.08 0.33
C GLU A 89 -7.61 6.11 0.95
N VAL A 90 -7.96 5.04 0.23
CA VAL A 90 -8.90 4.03 0.73
C VAL A 90 -8.30 3.34 1.95
N GLU A 91 -7.04 2.93 1.87
CA GLU A 91 -6.34 2.27 2.98
C GLU A 91 -6.32 3.17 4.22
N LYS A 92 -5.84 4.41 4.07
CA LYS A 92 -5.73 5.38 5.17
C LYS A 92 -7.09 5.72 5.77
N THR A 93 -8.12 5.89 4.94
CA THR A 93 -9.47 6.21 5.43
C THR A 93 -10.06 5.05 6.23
N LEU A 94 -9.88 3.80 5.79
CA LEU A 94 -10.35 2.62 6.53
C LEU A 94 -9.64 2.48 7.88
N ILE A 95 -8.35 2.79 7.95
CA ILE A 95 -7.59 2.75 9.20
C ILE A 95 -8.01 3.89 10.13
N ASP A 96 -8.02 5.14 9.64
CA ASP A 96 -8.23 6.30 10.50
C ASP A 96 -9.68 6.48 10.95
N GLN A 97 -10.65 6.16 10.09
CA GLN A 97 -12.08 6.40 10.40
C GLN A 97 -12.78 5.19 10.99
N LEU A 98 -12.33 3.98 10.65
CA LEU A 98 -13.01 2.75 11.05
C LEU A 98 -12.13 1.85 11.94
N ASP A 99 -10.91 2.27 12.25
CA ASP A 99 -9.92 1.50 13.04
C ASP A 99 -9.71 0.08 12.50
N LEU A 100 -9.80 -0.08 11.17
CA LEU A 100 -9.56 -1.38 10.55
C LEU A 100 -8.09 -1.78 10.72
N HIS A 101 -7.88 -3.07 10.95
CA HIS A 101 -6.55 -3.64 10.89
C HIS A 101 -5.92 -3.39 9.52
N TYR A 102 -4.67 -2.91 9.49
CA TYR A 102 -3.97 -2.52 8.28
C TYR A 102 -4.06 -3.59 7.17
N LEU A 103 -3.82 -4.86 7.51
CA LEU A 103 -3.87 -5.94 6.51
C LEU A 103 -5.22 -6.05 5.80
N HIS A 104 -6.33 -5.80 6.50
CA HIS A 104 -7.66 -5.79 5.89
C HIS A 104 -7.89 -4.52 5.07
N ALA A 105 -7.49 -3.37 5.60
CA ALA A 105 -7.57 -2.10 4.87
C ALA A 105 -6.78 -2.17 3.55
N HIS A 106 -5.57 -2.72 3.59
CA HIS A 106 -4.70 -2.93 2.43
C HIS A 106 -5.36 -3.83 1.39
N GLN A 107 -5.94 -4.96 1.79
CA GLN A 107 -6.64 -5.86 0.87
C GLN A 107 -7.83 -5.18 0.19
N ILE A 108 -8.60 -4.38 0.93
CA ILE A 108 -9.73 -3.63 0.37
C ILE A 108 -9.23 -2.55 -0.59
N ALA A 109 -8.16 -1.83 -0.23
CA ALA A 109 -7.53 -0.84 -1.07
C ALA A 109 -7.01 -1.44 -2.39
N THR A 110 -6.33 -2.60 -2.36
CA THR A 110 -5.88 -3.30 -3.56
C THR A 110 -7.06 -3.71 -4.45
N ARG A 111 -8.21 -4.09 -3.88
CA ARG A 111 -9.41 -4.39 -4.66
C ARG A 111 -10.04 -3.15 -5.26
N ALA A 112 -10.01 -2.02 -4.56
CA ALA A 112 -10.45 -0.73 -5.08
C ALA A 112 -9.56 -0.26 -6.24
N GLU A 113 -8.24 -0.40 -6.09
CA GLU A 113 -7.26 -0.13 -7.13
C GLU A 113 -7.49 -1.03 -8.37
N GLU A 114 -7.62 -2.34 -8.17
CA GLU A 114 -7.91 -3.28 -9.25
C GLU A 114 -9.20 -2.91 -10.00
N ALA A 115 -10.24 -2.53 -9.26
CA ALA A 115 -11.50 -2.09 -9.85
C ALA A 115 -11.32 -0.80 -10.68
N ALA A 116 -10.55 0.17 -10.20
CA ALA A 116 -10.23 1.40 -10.91
C ALA A 116 -9.41 1.14 -12.19
N VAL A 117 -8.40 0.27 -12.13
CA VAL A 117 -7.62 -0.16 -13.30
C VAL A 117 -8.52 -0.81 -14.36
N ARG A 118 -9.44 -1.69 -13.91
CA ARG A 118 -10.40 -2.34 -14.80
C ARG A 118 -11.42 -1.36 -15.39
N ALA A 119 -11.82 -0.33 -14.63
CA ALA A 119 -12.72 0.73 -15.12
C ALA A 119 -12.13 1.44 -16.36
N GLU A 120 -10.81 1.61 -16.41
CA GLU A 120 -10.11 2.17 -17.57
C GLU A 120 -9.88 1.20 -18.74
N ARG A 121 -10.43 -0.02 -18.63
CA ARG A 121 -10.30 -1.12 -19.59
C ARG A 121 -8.86 -1.64 -19.70
N ILE A 122 -8.13 -1.59 -18.58
CA ILE A 122 -6.77 -2.14 -18.47
C ILE A 122 -6.85 -3.51 -17.79
N SER A 123 -6.03 -4.45 -18.26
CA SER A 123 -5.87 -5.72 -17.57
C SER A 123 -5.07 -5.55 -16.29
N TRP A 124 -5.60 -6.01 -15.16
CA TRP A 124 -4.89 -6.05 -13.88
C TRP A 124 -3.50 -6.70 -14.01
N HIS A 125 -3.40 -7.82 -14.74
CA HIS A 125 -2.12 -8.51 -14.97
C HIS A 125 -1.08 -7.67 -15.71
N ALA A 126 -1.52 -6.81 -16.63
CA ALA A 126 -0.62 -5.91 -17.35
C ALA A 126 -0.12 -4.78 -16.44
N TYR A 127 -1.01 -4.25 -15.61
CA TYR A 127 -0.71 -3.22 -14.62
C TYR A 127 0.22 -3.76 -13.52
N ASP A 128 -0.13 -4.87 -12.86
CA ASP A 128 0.69 -5.50 -11.83
C ASP A 128 2.08 -5.85 -12.37
N ARG A 129 2.19 -6.45 -13.56
CA ARG A 129 3.49 -6.71 -14.19
C ARG A 129 4.31 -5.43 -14.40
N PHE A 130 3.67 -4.30 -14.73
CA PHE A 130 4.37 -3.03 -14.84
C PHE A 130 4.86 -2.56 -13.47
N MET A 131 4.01 -2.57 -12.44
CA MET A 131 4.36 -2.16 -11.08
C MET A 131 5.48 -3.02 -10.47
N GLN A 132 5.40 -4.35 -10.61
CA GLN A 132 6.38 -5.30 -10.08
C GLN A 132 7.82 -5.08 -10.59
N LYS A 133 7.99 -4.45 -11.76
CA LYS A 133 9.33 -4.08 -12.26
C LYS A 133 9.99 -3.03 -11.37
N TYR A 134 9.19 -2.09 -10.88
CA TYR A 134 9.66 -1.00 -10.04
C TYR A 134 9.71 -1.41 -8.57
N VAL A 135 8.77 -2.24 -8.08
CA VAL A 135 8.80 -2.74 -6.69
C VAL A 135 10.14 -3.39 -6.37
N LYS A 136 10.64 -4.26 -7.26
CA LYS A 136 11.93 -4.93 -7.08
C LYS A 136 13.11 -3.95 -7.12
N SER A 137 13.12 -3.06 -8.12
CA SER A 137 14.19 -2.06 -8.26
C SER A 137 14.31 -1.15 -7.03
N VAL A 138 13.18 -0.67 -6.50
CA VAL A 138 13.14 0.20 -5.32
C VAL A 138 13.43 -0.58 -4.03
N GLY A 139 13.02 -1.86 -3.98
CA GLY A 139 13.31 -2.76 -2.86
C GLY A 139 14.79 -3.13 -2.74
N ASP A 140 15.50 -3.27 -3.86
CA ASP A 140 16.91 -3.66 -3.89
C ASP A 140 17.87 -2.48 -3.72
N GLU A 141 17.50 -1.28 -4.19
CA GLU A 141 18.40 -0.13 -4.23
C GLU A 141 17.68 1.22 -3.95
N HIS A 142 18.28 2.02 -3.05
CA HIS A 142 18.12 3.48 -2.92
C HIS A 142 17.06 4.07 -1.96
N LEU A 143 17.03 3.67 -0.68
CA LEU A 143 16.46 4.54 0.37
C LEU A 143 17.45 5.67 0.73
N LYS A 144 17.55 6.71 -0.12
CA LYS A 144 18.46 7.85 0.12
C LYS A 144 17.73 9.08 0.63
N LYS A 145 16.49 9.30 0.17
CA LYS A 145 15.69 10.51 0.42
C LYS A 145 14.25 10.12 0.72
N VAL A 146 14.00 9.59 1.91
CA VAL A 146 12.66 9.21 2.38
C VAL A 146 11.99 10.40 3.08
N PRO A 147 10.67 10.63 2.93
CA PRO A 147 9.98 11.72 3.60
C PRO A 147 10.04 11.59 5.12
N LYS A 148 9.97 12.72 5.84
CA LYS A 148 10.15 12.72 7.30
C LYS A 148 8.92 12.24 8.08
N ASP A 149 7.76 12.38 7.46
CA ASP A 149 6.42 12.18 7.99
C ASP A 149 5.71 10.99 7.36
N LEU A 150 6.43 10.17 6.57
CA LEU A 150 5.92 8.93 5.99
C LEU A 150 5.44 8.01 7.10
N ASP A 151 4.20 7.53 7.01
CA ASP A 151 3.68 6.55 7.95
C ASP A 151 4.39 5.20 7.74
N LEU A 152 5.00 4.69 8.81
CA LEU A 152 5.73 3.42 8.78
C LEU A 152 4.89 2.24 9.28
N LYS A 153 3.65 2.49 9.72
CA LYS A 153 2.71 1.44 10.14
C LYS A 153 2.51 0.36 9.06
N PRO A 154 2.36 0.69 7.76
CA PRO A 154 2.23 -0.30 6.69
C PRO A 154 3.35 -1.34 6.63
N TYR A 155 4.60 -0.88 6.79
CA TYR A 155 5.79 -1.72 6.67
C TYR A 155 6.04 -2.59 7.91
N ARG A 156 5.47 -2.19 9.06
CA ARG A 156 5.50 -2.96 10.31
C ARG A 156 4.60 -4.19 10.24
N ASP A 157 3.44 -4.06 9.62
CA ASP A 157 2.43 -5.12 9.60
C ASP A 157 2.66 -6.14 8.46
N TYR A 158 3.41 -5.78 7.42
CA TYR A 158 3.85 -6.72 6.37
C TYR A 158 4.98 -7.68 6.79
N HIS A 159 5.48 -7.57 8.03
CA HIS A 159 6.58 -8.38 8.56
C HIS A 159 7.88 -8.34 7.73
N ASP A 160 8.12 -7.29 6.93
CA ASP A 160 9.36 -7.17 6.13
C ASP A 160 10.53 -6.67 6.99
N TRP A 161 11.12 -7.65 7.69
CA TRP A 161 12.21 -7.45 8.64
C TRP A 161 13.49 -6.88 8.00
N ASP A 162 13.79 -7.27 6.76
CA ASP A 162 14.98 -6.77 6.07
C ASP A 162 14.83 -5.30 5.70
N LEU A 163 13.63 -4.88 5.28
CA LEU A 163 13.31 -3.48 5.05
C LEU A 163 13.36 -2.68 6.36
N MET A 164 12.71 -3.15 7.43
CA MET A 164 12.70 -2.45 8.72
C MET A 164 14.12 -2.25 9.28
N LYS A 165 15.00 -3.24 9.12
CA LYS A 165 16.40 -3.13 9.53
C LYS A 165 17.21 -2.15 8.66
N ARG A 166 16.94 -2.08 7.36
CA ARG A 166 17.55 -1.07 6.46
C ARG A 166 17.09 0.33 6.82
N MET A 167 15.81 0.50 7.15
CA MET A 167 15.26 1.77 7.62
C MET A 167 15.82 2.17 8.98
N GLU A 168 15.92 1.24 9.94
CA GLU A 168 16.56 1.49 11.24
C GLU A 168 18.02 1.93 11.08
N LYS A 169 18.78 1.26 10.21
CA LYS A 169 20.13 1.68 9.85
C LYS A 169 20.16 3.07 9.21
N ALA A 170 19.21 3.39 8.33
CA ALA A 170 19.12 4.73 7.72
C ALA A 170 18.69 5.82 8.73
N ILE A 171 17.89 5.49 9.76
CA ILE A 171 17.58 6.38 10.89
C ILE A 171 18.80 6.61 11.77
N ASP A 172 19.55 5.55 12.08
CA ASP A 172 20.74 5.61 12.92
C ASP A 172 21.92 6.29 12.21
N ASP A 173 22.02 6.13 10.89
CA ASP A 173 22.93 6.88 10.00
C ASP A 173 22.52 8.36 9.83
N GLY A 174 21.39 8.79 10.41
CA GLY A 174 20.89 10.18 10.36
C GLY A 174 20.26 10.60 9.02
N LYS A 175 19.97 9.65 8.12
CA LYS A 175 19.37 9.89 6.80
C LYS A 175 17.83 9.95 6.83
N LEU A 176 17.23 9.41 7.88
CA LEU A 176 15.81 9.52 8.23
C LEU A 176 15.66 10.38 9.49
N PRO A 177 14.52 11.09 9.69
CA PRO A 177 14.32 11.83 10.93
C PRO A 177 14.27 10.87 12.12
N LYS A 178 14.60 11.39 13.31
CA LYS A 178 14.52 10.62 14.56
C LYS A 178 13.10 10.08 14.73
N ALA A 179 12.93 8.79 14.46
CA ALA A 179 11.79 8.00 14.92
C ALA A 179 11.50 8.34 16.38
N SER A 180 10.23 8.57 16.72
CA SER A 180 9.85 8.89 18.10
C SER A 180 10.39 7.80 19.05
N LYS A 181 10.72 8.16 20.30
CA LYS A 181 11.22 7.18 21.28
C LYS A 181 10.26 6.00 21.45
N THR A 182 8.96 6.22 21.30
CA THR A 182 7.92 5.19 21.27
C THR A 182 8.08 4.27 20.06
N LEU A 183 8.29 4.82 18.86
CA LEU A 183 8.52 4.06 17.63
C LEU A 183 9.74 3.13 17.75
N ARG A 184 10.86 3.62 18.31
CA ARG A 184 12.08 2.82 18.55
C ARG A 184 11.85 1.72 19.58
N LYS A 185 11.11 2.01 20.66
CA LYS A 185 10.81 1.04 21.71
C LYS A 185 9.88 -0.07 21.20
N GLU A 186 8.90 0.28 20.38
CA GLU A 186 8.02 -0.69 19.71
C GLU A 186 8.79 -1.55 18.71
N ILE A 187 9.64 -0.95 17.85
CA ILE A 187 10.50 -1.68 16.90
C ILE A 187 11.41 -2.66 17.65
N ALA A 188 12.02 -2.24 18.75
CA ALA A 188 12.85 -3.12 19.58
C ALA A 188 12.04 -4.26 20.22
N THR A 189 10.85 -3.97 20.75
CA THR A 189 9.95 -4.96 21.39
C THR A 189 9.47 -5.99 20.37
N TYR A 190 9.15 -5.53 19.18
CA TYR A 190 8.75 -6.36 18.06
C TYR A 190 9.93 -7.21 17.54
N ASN A 191 11.10 -6.61 17.34
CA ASN A 191 12.33 -7.31 16.98
C ASN A 191 12.69 -8.40 18.01
N SER A 192 12.41 -8.21 19.30
CA SER A 192 12.58 -9.26 20.31
C SER A 192 11.55 -10.38 20.19
N ALA A 193 10.26 -10.07 20.03
CA ALA A 193 9.20 -11.08 19.88
C ALA A 193 9.44 -11.98 18.64
N PHE A 194 9.89 -11.40 17.53
CA PHE A 194 10.19 -12.15 16.30
C PHE A 194 11.48 -12.99 16.38
N ARG A 195 12.47 -12.57 17.19
CA ARG A 195 13.67 -13.39 17.46
C ARG A 195 13.29 -14.68 18.19
N GLU A 196 12.29 -14.63 19.06
CA GLU A 196 11.77 -15.80 19.76
C GLU A 196 11.04 -16.72 18.78
N GLN A 197 10.13 -16.18 17.96
CA GLN A 197 9.40 -16.98 16.97
C GLN A 197 10.30 -17.66 15.93
N ARG A 198 11.37 -17.00 15.43
CA ARG A 198 12.36 -17.64 14.53
C ARG A 198 13.20 -18.70 15.23
N ARG A 199 13.51 -18.53 16.52
CA ARG A 199 14.19 -19.57 17.32
C ARG A 199 13.30 -20.80 17.44
N ASP A 200 12.01 -20.61 17.62
CA ASP A 200 11.04 -21.69 17.76
C ASP A 200 10.83 -22.41 16.43
N VAL A 201 10.63 -21.69 15.32
CA VAL A 201 10.55 -22.29 13.97
C VAL A 201 11.84 -23.04 13.60
N LYS A 202 13.02 -22.49 13.92
CA LYS A 202 14.30 -23.22 13.71
C LYS A 202 14.41 -24.47 14.60
N ARG A 203 13.93 -24.41 15.84
CA ARG A 203 13.90 -25.56 16.76
C ARG A 203 12.94 -26.64 16.26
N GLU A 204 11.76 -26.26 15.77
CA GLU A 204 10.80 -27.18 15.17
C GLU A 204 11.32 -27.81 13.88
N ALA A 205 11.92 -27.01 12.99
CA ALA A 205 12.54 -27.50 11.76
C ALA A 205 13.69 -28.50 12.06
N LYS A 206 14.53 -28.21 13.07
CA LYS A 206 15.57 -29.14 13.56
C LYS A 206 14.98 -30.42 14.15
N ARG A 207 13.91 -30.32 14.94
CA ARG A 207 13.21 -31.49 15.51
C ARG A 207 12.57 -32.36 14.41
N ALA A 208 12.00 -31.74 13.38
CA ALA A 208 11.40 -32.45 12.24
C ALA A 208 12.46 -33.16 11.37
N THR A 209 13.60 -32.53 11.13
CA THR A 209 14.74 -33.16 10.42
C THR A 209 15.36 -34.29 11.24
N ALA A 210 15.54 -34.12 12.55
CA ALA A 210 16.02 -35.19 13.44
C ALA A 210 15.07 -36.41 13.48
N LYS A 211 13.74 -36.17 13.54
CA LYS A 211 12.74 -37.26 13.45
C LYS A 211 12.76 -37.99 12.10
N LYS A 212 12.97 -37.27 10.98
CA LYS A 212 13.11 -37.88 9.66
C LYS A 212 14.39 -38.73 9.54
N ALA A 213 15.50 -38.29 10.12
CA ALA A 213 16.75 -39.05 10.13
C ALA A 213 16.63 -40.34 10.95
N ALA A 214 16.02 -40.28 12.13
CA ALA A 214 15.80 -41.46 12.99
C ALA A 214 14.86 -42.50 12.37
N ARG A 215 13.90 -42.08 11.54
CA ARG A 215 12.96 -42.97 10.84
C ARG A 215 13.57 -43.65 9.60
N LYS A 216 14.72 -43.15 9.10
CA LYS A 216 15.43 -43.69 7.93
C LYS A 216 16.52 -44.71 8.31
N GLN A 217 16.78 -44.89 9.61
CA GLN A 217 17.74 -45.84 10.18
C GLN A 217 17.07 -47.08 10.80
N ARG A 218 15.75 -47.20 10.66
CA ARG A 218 14.95 -48.41 10.92
C ARG A 218 14.54 -49.01 9.59
#